data_AF-A0AAE6F2P4-F1
#
_entry.id   AF-A0AAE6F2P4-F1
#
_cell.length_a   1.000
_cell.length_b   1.000
_cell.length_c   1.000
_cell.angle_alpha   90.00
_cell.angle_beta   90.00
_cell.angle_gamma   90.00
#
_symmetry.space_group_name_H-M   'P 1'
#
loop_
_entity.id
_entity.type
_entity.pdbx_description
1 polymer ?
#
loop_
_entity_poly.entity_id
_entity_poly.type
_entity_poly.pdbx_seq_one_letter_code
_entity_poly.pdbx_strand_id
1 'polypeptide(L)' 'MTWNKTTLENAKLPFTKYDAQAQKHDDGSEFPEGTQLIFKRGKHFTTLLFDNKNILKSIGITTVLVDPVAN' A
#
# COMPACT_ATOMS: atom_id res chain seq x y z
N MET A 1 -10.39 17.15 -14.12
CA MET A 1 -9.41 16.04 -14.09
C MET A 1 -9.90 15.00 -13.10
N THR A 2 -10.49 13.92 -13.57
CA THR A 2 -10.99 12.84 -12.70
C THR A 2 -9.81 11.92 -12.40
N TRP A 3 -9.18 12.10 -11.24
CA TRP A 3 -8.33 11.05 -10.69
C TRP A 3 -9.20 9.82 -10.47
N ASN A 4 -8.84 8.69 -11.08
CA ASN A 4 -9.44 7.41 -10.73
C ASN A 4 -9.15 7.19 -9.23
N LYS A 5 -10.16 7.42 -8.38
CA LYS A 5 -10.07 7.19 -6.94
C LYS A 5 -10.05 5.67 -6.73
N THR A 6 -8.86 5.09 -6.81
CA THR A 6 -8.67 3.69 -6.44
C THR A 6 -8.76 3.58 -4.92
N THR A 7 -9.77 2.86 -4.45
CA THR A 7 -9.95 2.54 -3.03
C THR A 7 -9.18 1.29 -2.66
N LEU A 8 -8.92 1.09 -1.36
CA LEU A 8 -8.30 -0.13 -0.85
C LEU A 8 -9.02 -1.40 -1.33
N GLU A 9 -10.36 -1.41 -1.32
CA GLU A 9 -11.16 -2.54 -1.80
C GLU A 9 -10.98 -2.80 -3.30
N ASN A 10 -11.02 -1.74 -4.11
CA ASN A 10 -10.78 -1.85 -5.56
C ASN A 10 -9.34 -2.26 -5.89
N ALA A 11 -8.36 -1.89 -5.05
CA ALA A 11 -6.97 -2.30 -5.22
C ALA A 11 -6.77 -3.77 -4.82
N LYS A 12 -7.43 -4.25 -3.76
CA LYS A 12 -7.31 -5.65 -3.33
C LYS A 12 -7.69 -6.61 -4.46
N LEU A 13 -8.82 -6.39 -5.15
CA LEU A 13 -9.32 -7.28 -6.21
C LEU A 13 -8.28 -7.70 -7.28
N PRO A 14 -7.58 -6.78 -7.98
CA PRO A 14 -6.57 -7.14 -8.97
C PRO A 14 -5.26 -7.64 -8.36
N PHE A 15 -4.98 -7.32 -7.08
CA PHE A 15 -3.73 -7.67 -6.41
C PHE A 15 -3.82 -8.90 -5.49
N THR A 16 -5.01 -9.46 -5.27
CA THR A 16 -5.20 -10.73 -4.53
C THR A 16 -4.36 -11.86 -5.11
N LYS A 17 -4.16 -11.89 -6.43
CA LYS A 17 -3.31 -12.89 -7.10
C LYS A 17 -1.81 -12.78 -6.78
N TYR A 18 -1.38 -11.73 -6.10
CA TYR A 18 0.01 -11.48 -5.72
C TYR A 18 0.23 -11.59 -4.20
N ASP A 19 -0.68 -12.23 -3.48
CA ASP A 19 -0.61 -12.38 -2.02
C ASP A 19 -0.46 -11.01 -1.31
N ALA A 20 -1.24 -10.03 -1.78
CA ALA A 20 -1.12 -8.66 -1.31
C ALA A 20 -1.50 -8.53 0.17
N GLN A 21 -0.55 -8.09 0.99
CA GLN A 21 -0.73 -7.91 2.43
C GLN A 21 -1.17 -6.48 2.72
N ALA A 22 -2.32 -6.34 3.38
CA ALA A 22 -2.79 -5.06 3.87
C ALA A 22 -2.35 -4.88 5.33
N GLN A 23 -1.57 -3.84 5.61
CA GLN A 23 -1.13 -3.48 6.95
C GLN A 23 -1.64 -2.08 7.28
N LYS A 24 -2.09 -1.85 8.52
CA LYS A 24 -2.42 -0.49 8.95
C LYS A 24 -1.15 0.34 9.08
N HIS A 25 -1.29 1.62 8.83
CA HIS A 25 -0.25 2.59 9.09
C HIS A 25 -0.09 2.83 10.59
N ASP A 26 1.15 2.86 11.06
CA ASP A 26 1.50 3.36 12.40
C ASP A 26 1.16 4.85 12.52
N ASP A 27 0.88 5.30 13.75
CA ASP A 27 0.58 6.70 14.10
C ASP A 27 1.68 7.68 13.68
N GLY A 28 2.93 7.22 13.51
CA GLY A 28 4.07 8.03 13.05
C GLY A 28 4.27 8.09 11.53
N SER A 29 3.40 7.46 10.74
CA SER A 29 3.55 7.39 9.27
C SER A 29 3.00 8.63 8.56
N GLU A 30 3.34 8.79 7.27
CA GLU A 30 2.86 9.90 6.43
C GLU A 30 1.32 9.94 6.29
N PHE A 31 0.65 8.79 6.49
CA PHE A 31 -0.81 8.65 6.44
C PHE A 31 -1.31 7.94 7.70
N PRO A 32 -1.39 8.63 8.85
CA PRO A 32 -1.84 8.04 10.11
C PRO A 32 -3.26 7.48 9.96
N GLU A 33 -3.52 6.34 10.61
CA GLU A 33 -4.75 5.55 10.50
C GLU A 33 -5.09 5.03 9.09
N GLY A 34 -4.21 5.26 8.11
CA GLY A 34 -4.35 4.73 6.77
C GLY A 34 -3.98 3.24 6.67
N THR A 35 -3.88 2.75 5.45
CA THR A 35 -3.49 1.36 5.17
C THR A 35 -2.44 1.35 4.08
N GLN A 36 -1.43 0.48 4.21
CA GLN A 36 -0.54 0.12 3.12
C GLN A 36 -0.90 -1.25 2.57
N LEU A 37 -0.90 -1.39 1.24
CA LEU A 37 -1.01 -2.67 0.56
C LEU A 37 0.35 -2.99 -0.06
N ILE A 38 1.02 -4.03 0.43
CA ILE A 38 2.33 -4.46 -0.06
C ILE A 38 2.17 -5.78 -0.80
N PHE A 39 2.74 -5.89 -1.99
CA PHE A 39 2.81 -7.14 -2.71
C PHE A 39 4.13 -7.28 -3.46
N LYS A 40 4.59 -8.52 -3.61
CA LYS A 40 5.81 -8.82 -4.35
C LYS A 40 5.48 -9.32 -5.74
N ARG A 41 6.13 -8.75 -6.75
CA ARG A 41 6.08 -9.23 -8.12
C ARG A 41 7.49 -9.41 -8.67
N GLY A 42 7.96 -10.66 -8.70
CA GLY A 42 9.32 -10.98 -9.09
C GLY A 42 10.33 -10.41 -8.09
N LYS A 43 11.22 -9.52 -8.56
CA LYS A 43 12.24 -8.85 -7.73
C LYS A 43 11.77 -7.50 -7.14
N HIS A 44 10.57 -7.05 -7.49
CA HIS A 44 10.04 -5.76 -7.04
C HIS A 44 8.95 -5.97 -6.00
N PHE A 45 9.01 -5.16 -4.96
CA PHE A 45 7.96 -4.93 -3.99
C PHE A 45 7.23 -3.65 -4.39
N THR A 46 5.92 -3.74 -4.45
CA THR A 46 5.05 -2.59 -4.69
C THR A 46 4.30 -2.30 -3.40
N THR A 47 4.40 -1.06 -2.92
CA THR A 47 3.70 -0.55 -1.76
C THR A 47 2.70 0.52 -2.21
N LEU A 48 1.44 0.33 -1.90
CA LEU A 48 0.37 1.29 -2.16
C LEU A 48 -0.05 1.89 -0.82
N LEU A 49 0.05 3.21 -0.68
CA LEU A 49 -0.25 3.95 0.55
C LEU A 49 -1.64 4.59 0.42
N PHE A 50 -2.54 4.25 1.34
CA PHE A 50 -3.91 4.76 1.40
C PHE A 50 -4.09 5.60 2.66
N ASP A 51 -4.81 6.71 2.55
CA ASP A 51 -5.19 7.50 3.73
C ASP A 51 -6.33 6.85 4.51
N ASN A 52 -6.73 7.47 5.63
CA ASN A 52 -7.83 6.99 6.48
C ASN A 52 -9.19 6.92 5.77
N LYS A 53 -9.38 7.60 4.62
CA LYS A 53 -10.55 7.45 3.74
C LYS A 53 -10.41 6.31 2.74
N ASN A 54 -9.39 5.46 2.87
CA ASN A 54 -9.05 4.39 1.95
C ASN A 54 -8.77 4.85 0.52
N ILE A 55 -8.35 6.11 0.30
CA ILE A 55 -8.03 6.63 -1.04
C ILE A 55 -6.52 6.48 -1.26
N LEU A 56 -6.13 5.94 -2.41
CA LEU A 56 -4.73 5.82 -2.78
C LEU A 56 -4.08 7.21 -2.86
N LYS A 57 -2.98 7.39 -2.13
CA LYS A 57 -2.20 8.64 -2.09
C LYS A 57 -0.83 8.49 -2.74
N SER A 58 -0.18 7.35 -2.54
CA SER A 58 1.18 7.15 -3.02
C SER A 58 1.42 5.69 -3.42
N ILE A 59 2.36 5.51 -4.36
CA ILE A 59 2.78 4.21 -4.89
C ILE A 59 4.30 4.18 -4.86
N GLY A 60 4.86 3.24 -4.09
CA GLY A 60 6.28 2.93 -4.08
C GLY A 60 6.55 1.62 -4.81
N ILE A 61 7.62 1.57 -5.61
CA ILE A 61 8.12 0.33 -6.20
C ILE A 61 9.60 0.23 -5.83
N THR A 62 9.94 -0.75 -5.00
CA THR A 62 11.30 -0.95 -4.50
C THR A 62 11.77 -2.37 -4.79
N THR A 63 13.08 -2.59 -4.88
CA THR A 63 13.66 -3.96 -4.94
C THR A 63 13.95 -4.53 -3.55
N VAL A 64 13.89 -3.67 -2.52
CA VAL A 64 14.16 -3.99 -1.12
C VAL A 64 12.94 -3.56 -0.32
N LEU A 65 12.37 -4.49 0.43
CA LEU A 65 11.31 -4.20 1.39
C LEU A 65 12.03 -3.76 2.67
N VAL A 66 11.92 -2.47 2.99
CA VAL A 66 12.44 -1.95 4.25
C VAL A 66 11.35 -2.25 5.28
N ASP A 67 11.56 -3.27 6.09
CA ASP A 67 10.64 -3.57 7.19
C ASP A 67 10.59 -2.36 8.13
N PRO A 68 9.39 -1.78 8.38
CA PRO A 68 9.26 -0.64 9.28
C PRO A 68 9.53 -1.03 10.74
N VAL A 69 9.54 -2.32 11.08
CA VAL A 69 9.82 -2.87 12.43
C VAL A 69 11.28 -3.30 12.56
N ALA A 70 12.21 -2.40 12.26
CA ALA A 70 13.63 -2.60 12.54
C ALA A 70 14.11 -1.49 13.49
N ASN A 71 13.61 -1.50 14.72
CA ASN A 71 14.22 -0.84 15.88
C ASN A 71 14.02 -1.69 17.13
#